data_AF-A0A836QR48-F1
#
_entry.id   AF-A0A836QR48-F1
#
_cell.length_a   1.000
_cell.length_b   1.000
_cell.length_c   1.000
_cell.angle_alpha   90.00
_cell.angle_beta   90.00
_cell.angle_gamma   90.00
#
_symmetry.space_group_name_H-M   'P 1'
#
loop_
_entity.id
_entity.type
_entity.pdbx_description
1 polymer ?
#
loop_
_entity_poly.entity_id
_entity_poly.type
_entity_poly.pdbx_seq_one_letter_code
_entity_poly.pdbx_strand_id
1 'polypeptide(L)'
;MKRLNQDGPTENDAKKEEYGIPFKEYESMKNDFWGKWGGSAIEVGKAFYALGDLGGAKMTQYGKGTGTLTAPWKSWHTGARKNTTPKTDMYVGAGGKGQRISLKKVGGGQVMSAAEGESIATFNAALAWMGEKNNKEVSKMIDDMKRGFKKVTLDGSITDLKAKKGFAATMDDKKRDALIGQLATQDDVHDKLSEDMNTLFNNHPQLKYWFLYEAATGGKKFGPDDTATADFIIEFDPSKTGSSTIKKYKNMGNPSEVNKLANETQFYCAFKTGKKDPYTAMRTKQIAVDKKNINAEYIPTLRHLIIDHIESNESTRRFLPENYEQLDEFALLNRAIQGIKKGATRLKTGVKDMWLNLTDRVKIFLEGLFKKVSAALDKIKRLAGKALHALLEFFGFEVDKVDSSGPALIFHKMA
;
A
#
# COMPACT_ATOMS: atom_id res chain seq x y z
N MET A 1 -31.30 -14.43 1.67
CA MET A 1 -32.18 -14.39 2.86
C MET A 1 -32.09 -15.66 3.71
N LYS A 2 -32.59 -16.84 3.29
CA LYS A 2 -32.57 -18.07 4.13
C LYS A 2 -31.19 -18.49 4.69
N ARG A 3 -30.09 -18.08 4.05
CA ARG A 3 -28.71 -18.50 4.36
C ARG A 3 -27.90 -17.49 5.19
N LEU A 4 -28.40 -16.26 5.40
CA LEU A 4 -27.68 -15.25 6.19
C LEU A 4 -27.74 -15.53 7.71
N ASN A 5 -28.60 -16.45 8.15
CA ASN A 5 -28.77 -16.82 9.56
C ASN A 5 -28.05 -18.14 9.91
N GLN A 6 -27.12 -18.61 9.07
CA GLN A 6 -26.35 -19.83 9.30
C GLN A 6 -24.88 -19.47 9.52
N ASP A 7 -24.17 -20.15 10.42
CA ASP A 7 -22.75 -19.90 10.77
C ASP A 7 -21.74 -20.35 9.68
N GLY A 8 -22.25 -20.95 8.60
CA GLY A 8 -21.50 -21.35 7.42
C GLY A 8 -22.27 -22.37 6.57
N PRO A 9 -21.72 -22.81 5.42
CA PRO A 9 -22.22 -23.99 4.73
C PRO A 9 -22.16 -25.19 5.64
N THR A 10 -23.26 -25.93 5.76
CA THR A 10 -23.15 -27.34 6.15
C THR A 10 -22.59 -28.14 4.97
N GLU A 11 -22.05 -29.31 5.25
CA GLU A 11 -21.59 -30.22 4.18
C GLU A 11 -22.73 -30.58 3.21
N ASN A 12 -23.96 -30.71 3.73
CA ASN A 12 -25.15 -30.99 2.92
C ASN A 12 -25.56 -29.78 2.06
N ASP A 13 -25.33 -28.56 2.53
CA ASP A 13 -25.58 -27.36 1.74
C ASP A 13 -24.53 -27.19 0.64
N ALA A 14 -23.25 -27.46 0.93
CA ALA A 14 -22.17 -27.37 -0.04
C ALA A 14 -22.27 -28.40 -1.19
N LYS A 15 -23.04 -29.49 -1.01
CA LYS A 15 -23.34 -30.47 -2.07
C LYS A 15 -24.40 -29.97 -3.06
N LYS A 16 -25.16 -28.93 -2.73
CA LYS A 16 -26.20 -28.38 -3.60
C LYS A 16 -25.58 -27.36 -4.55
N GLU A 17 -25.88 -27.48 -5.84
CA GLU A 17 -25.36 -26.58 -6.88
C GLU A 17 -25.68 -25.10 -6.61
N GLU A 18 -26.85 -24.85 -6.00
CA GLU A 18 -27.29 -23.53 -5.58
C GLU A 18 -26.40 -22.84 -4.52
N TYR A 19 -25.45 -23.55 -3.91
CA TYR A 19 -24.51 -22.98 -2.94
C TYR A 19 -23.44 -22.11 -3.61
N GLY A 20 -23.18 -22.30 -4.91
CA GLY A 20 -22.33 -21.43 -5.72
C GLY A 20 -20.83 -21.57 -5.47
N ILE A 21 -20.40 -22.59 -4.69
CA ILE A 21 -19.00 -22.99 -4.53
C ILE A 21 -18.92 -24.50 -4.83
N PRO A 22 -17.98 -24.99 -5.66
CA PRO A 22 -17.81 -26.42 -5.88
C PRO A 22 -17.53 -27.16 -4.56
N PHE A 23 -18.17 -28.32 -4.35
CA PHE A 23 -18.02 -29.10 -3.11
C PHE A 23 -16.56 -29.40 -2.76
N LYS A 24 -15.72 -29.67 -3.77
CA LYS A 24 -14.28 -29.90 -3.60
C LYS A 24 -13.54 -28.66 -3.05
N GLU A 25 -13.96 -27.46 -3.47
CA GLU A 25 -13.40 -26.20 -2.95
C GLU A 25 -13.86 -25.97 -1.52
N TYR A 26 -15.14 -26.22 -1.20
CA TYR A 26 -15.64 -26.22 0.18
C TYR A 26 -14.85 -27.17 1.10
N GLU A 27 -14.65 -28.42 0.71
CA GLU A 27 -13.90 -29.41 1.51
C GLU A 27 -12.47 -28.93 1.79
N SER A 28 -11.80 -28.36 0.79
CA SER A 28 -10.45 -27.79 0.97
C SER A 28 -10.40 -26.59 1.92
N MET A 29 -11.53 -25.91 2.12
CA MET A 29 -11.67 -24.69 2.90
C MET A 29 -12.34 -24.90 4.27
N LYS A 30 -12.93 -26.08 4.51
CA LYS A 30 -13.79 -26.38 5.67
C LYS A 30 -13.12 -26.02 7.00
N ASN A 31 -11.89 -26.48 7.22
CA ASN A 31 -11.19 -26.27 8.49
C ASN A 31 -10.40 -24.95 8.52
N ASP A 32 -9.76 -24.58 7.42
CA ASP A 32 -8.82 -23.46 7.38
C ASP A 32 -9.46 -22.10 7.10
N PHE A 33 -10.56 -22.08 6.35
CA PHE A 33 -11.33 -20.87 6.10
C PHE A 33 -12.61 -20.88 6.92
N TRP A 34 -13.53 -21.82 6.69
CA TRP A 34 -14.85 -21.79 7.34
C TRP A 34 -14.75 -21.94 8.85
N GLY A 35 -13.90 -22.84 9.35
CA GLY A 35 -13.65 -23.01 10.78
C GLY A 35 -12.99 -21.81 11.48
N LYS A 36 -12.28 -20.93 10.74
CA LYS A 36 -11.54 -19.78 11.32
C LYS A 36 -12.18 -18.43 11.02
N TRP A 37 -12.86 -18.32 9.89
CA TRP A 37 -13.33 -17.07 9.29
C TRP A 37 -14.80 -17.14 8.82
N GLY A 38 -15.50 -18.26 9.01
CA GLY A 38 -16.88 -18.44 8.52
C GLY A 38 -17.83 -17.35 8.99
N GLY A 39 -17.89 -17.12 10.31
CA GLY A 39 -18.71 -16.04 10.89
C GLY A 39 -18.33 -14.66 10.34
N SER A 40 -17.03 -14.37 10.18
CA SER A 40 -16.57 -13.12 9.54
C SER A 40 -17.05 -12.98 8.10
N ALA A 41 -16.95 -14.05 7.32
CA ALA A 41 -17.36 -14.08 5.92
C ALA A 41 -18.86 -13.86 5.74
N ILE A 42 -19.69 -14.42 6.63
CA ILE A 42 -21.15 -14.22 6.64
C ILE A 42 -21.50 -12.78 6.93
N GLU A 43 -20.84 -12.15 7.90
CA GLU A 43 -21.10 -10.75 8.26
C GLU A 43 -20.67 -9.79 7.15
N VAL A 44 -19.54 -10.08 6.47
CA VAL A 44 -19.20 -9.38 5.22
C VAL A 44 -20.31 -9.58 4.19
N GLY A 45 -20.80 -10.80 3.98
CA GLY A 45 -21.91 -11.10 3.07
C GLY A 45 -23.21 -10.34 3.41
N LYS A 46 -23.58 -10.26 4.70
CA LYS A 46 -24.71 -9.46 5.19
C LYS A 46 -24.51 -7.97 4.91
N ALA A 47 -23.32 -7.46 5.18
CA ALA A 47 -23.00 -6.07 4.94
C ALA A 47 -23.06 -5.73 3.44
N PHE A 48 -22.57 -6.62 2.57
CA PHE A 48 -22.73 -6.52 1.11
C PHE A 48 -24.20 -6.52 0.68
N TYR A 49 -25.00 -7.42 1.25
CA TYR A 49 -26.43 -7.50 0.94
C TYR A 49 -27.17 -6.22 1.34
N ALA A 50 -26.73 -5.54 2.40
CA ALA A 50 -27.31 -4.29 2.88
C ALA A 50 -26.80 -3.03 2.15
N LEU A 51 -25.80 -3.13 1.27
CA LEU A 51 -25.33 -1.98 0.47
C LEU A 51 -26.39 -1.60 -0.56
N GLY A 52 -26.93 -0.37 -0.51
CA GLY A 52 -28.03 0.13 -1.36
C GLY A 52 -28.06 -0.40 -2.81
N ASP A 53 -27.35 0.25 -3.73
CA ASP A 53 -27.43 -0.03 -5.19
C ASP A 53 -26.91 -1.43 -5.59
N LEU A 54 -26.21 -2.13 -4.69
CA LEU A 54 -25.68 -3.48 -4.87
C LEU A 54 -26.54 -4.56 -4.18
N GLY A 55 -27.48 -4.13 -3.35
CA GLY A 55 -28.15 -4.95 -2.34
C GLY A 55 -29.16 -5.88 -2.97
N GLY A 56 -29.15 -7.14 -2.54
CA GLY A 56 -30.08 -8.16 -3.03
C GLY A 56 -29.77 -8.75 -4.41
N ALA A 57 -28.81 -8.20 -5.15
CA ALA A 57 -28.43 -8.72 -6.47
C ALA A 57 -27.49 -9.93 -6.38
N LYS A 58 -27.59 -10.84 -7.37
CA LYS A 58 -26.66 -11.98 -7.48
C LYS A 58 -25.27 -11.47 -7.87
N MET A 59 -24.31 -11.61 -6.97
CA MET A 59 -22.90 -11.32 -7.24
C MET A 59 -22.19 -12.55 -7.83
N THR A 60 -21.30 -12.33 -8.79
CA THR A 60 -20.47 -13.36 -9.41
C THR A 60 -19.01 -13.08 -9.13
N GLN A 61 -18.26 -14.09 -8.69
CA GLN A 61 -16.81 -13.98 -8.48
C GLN A 61 -16.05 -14.02 -9.82
N TYR A 62 -15.09 -13.12 -9.99
CA TYR A 62 -14.30 -12.97 -11.22
C TYR A 62 -12.79 -12.81 -10.99
N GLY A 63 -12.32 -12.69 -9.74
CA GLY A 63 -10.90 -12.45 -9.45
C GLY A 63 -9.90 -13.52 -9.92
N LYS A 64 -10.39 -14.71 -10.33
CA LYS A 64 -9.60 -15.78 -10.99
C LYS A 64 -9.63 -15.72 -12.53
N GLY A 65 -10.41 -14.80 -13.11
CA GLY A 65 -10.55 -14.61 -14.55
C GLY A 65 -9.35 -13.94 -15.20
N THR A 66 -9.50 -13.60 -16.48
CA THR A 66 -8.47 -12.92 -17.27
C THR A 66 -9.10 -11.86 -18.16
N GLY A 67 -8.52 -10.66 -18.19
CA GLY A 67 -8.96 -9.58 -19.07
C GLY A 67 -8.20 -9.52 -20.40
N THR A 68 -8.80 -8.86 -21.39
CA THR A 68 -8.14 -8.61 -22.67
C THR A 68 -7.35 -7.33 -22.62
N LEU A 69 -6.04 -7.40 -22.80
CA LEU A 69 -5.21 -6.19 -22.82
C LEU A 69 -5.44 -5.37 -24.09
N THR A 70 -5.60 -4.05 -23.93
CA THR A 70 -5.71 -3.12 -25.05
C THR A 70 -4.39 -3.02 -25.83
N ALA A 71 -4.47 -2.60 -27.09
CA ALA A 71 -3.27 -2.42 -27.92
C ALA A 71 -2.29 -1.37 -27.33
N PRO A 72 -2.74 -0.19 -26.83
CA PRO A 72 -1.85 0.75 -26.16
C PRO A 72 -1.19 0.17 -24.90
N TRP A 73 -1.93 -0.57 -24.06
CA TRP A 73 -1.32 -1.18 -22.88
C TRP A 73 -0.20 -2.15 -23.25
N LYS A 74 -0.41 -2.95 -24.30
CA LYS A 74 0.59 -3.90 -24.80
C LYS A 74 1.86 -3.21 -25.30
N SER A 75 1.79 -1.98 -25.82
CA SER A 75 2.97 -1.24 -26.29
C SER A 75 3.70 -0.53 -25.15
N TRP A 76 2.99 -0.11 -24.09
CA TRP A 76 3.61 0.52 -22.92
C TRP A 76 4.25 -0.47 -21.94
N HIS A 77 3.70 -1.68 -21.83
CA HIS A 77 4.19 -2.69 -20.90
C HIS A 77 5.53 -3.28 -21.35
N THR A 78 6.55 -3.19 -20.50
CA THR A 78 7.88 -3.79 -20.73
C THR A 78 7.98 -5.21 -20.15
N GLY A 79 8.83 -6.06 -20.75
CA GLY A 79 9.08 -7.42 -20.26
C GLY A 79 8.21 -8.53 -20.88
N ALA A 80 8.63 -9.78 -20.63
CA ALA A 80 8.15 -10.94 -21.39
C ALA A 80 6.73 -11.42 -21.04
N ARG A 81 6.27 -11.21 -19.80
CA ARG A 81 4.93 -11.63 -19.34
C ARG A 81 4.10 -10.41 -19.00
N LYS A 82 3.05 -10.18 -19.79
CA LYS A 82 2.05 -9.16 -19.54
C LYS A 82 1.00 -9.72 -18.57
N ASN A 83 0.60 -8.93 -17.59
CA ASN A 83 -0.33 -9.37 -16.56
C ASN A 83 -1.79 -9.17 -17.03
N THR A 84 -2.55 -10.25 -17.17
CA THR A 84 -3.98 -10.22 -17.54
C THR A 84 -4.92 -10.35 -16.34
N THR A 85 -4.40 -10.34 -15.10
CA THR A 85 -5.21 -10.43 -13.89
C THR A 85 -6.18 -9.24 -13.80
N PRO A 86 -7.49 -9.50 -13.68
CA PRO A 86 -8.51 -8.46 -13.63
C PRO A 86 -8.37 -7.58 -12.39
N LYS A 87 -8.88 -6.34 -12.47
CA LYS A 87 -9.11 -5.48 -11.30
C LYS A 87 -10.41 -5.84 -10.59
N THR A 88 -11.36 -6.40 -11.34
CA THR A 88 -12.65 -6.90 -10.85
C THR A 88 -12.46 -8.23 -10.11
N ASP A 89 -12.77 -8.21 -8.82
CA ASP A 89 -12.84 -9.41 -7.99
C ASP A 89 -14.22 -10.05 -8.06
N MET A 90 -15.27 -9.23 -8.19
CA MET A 90 -16.65 -9.65 -8.30
C MET A 90 -17.49 -8.62 -9.06
N TYR A 91 -18.60 -9.04 -9.64
CA TYR A 91 -19.53 -8.15 -10.34
C TYR A 91 -20.99 -8.50 -10.10
N VAL A 92 -21.85 -7.53 -10.31
CA VAL A 92 -23.31 -7.66 -10.37
C VAL A 92 -23.77 -7.47 -11.82
N GLY A 93 -24.80 -8.20 -12.25
CA GLY A 93 -25.35 -8.12 -13.60
C GLY A 93 -24.76 -9.14 -14.58
N ALA A 94 -25.46 -9.39 -15.68
CA ALA A 94 -25.07 -10.40 -16.67
C ALA A 94 -23.75 -10.03 -17.37
N GLY A 95 -22.78 -10.95 -17.38
CA GLY A 95 -21.52 -10.79 -18.09
C GLY A 95 -20.68 -9.58 -17.67
N GLY A 96 -20.82 -9.11 -16.42
CA GLY A 96 -20.08 -7.95 -15.92
C GLY A 96 -20.49 -6.61 -16.54
N LYS A 97 -21.63 -6.53 -17.23
CA LYS A 97 -22.20 -5.27 -17.75
C LYS A 97 -22.93 -4.43 -16.69
N GLY A 98 -22.89 -4.85 -15.43
CA GLY A 98 -23.37 -4.08 -14.29
C GLY A 98 -22.20 -3.57 -13.45
N GLN A 99 -22.35 -3.56 -12.13
CA GLN A 99 -21.34 -2.98 -11.23
C GLN A 99 -20.16 -3.94 -11.03
N ARG A 100 -18.96 -3.54 -11.44
CA ARG A 100 -17.72 -4.32 -11.29
C ARG A 100 -16.92 -3.82 -10.08
N ILE A 101 -16.58 -4.71 -9.17
CA ILE A 101 -16.03 -4.37 -7.85
C ILE A 101 -14.62 -4.92 -7.71
N SER A 102 -13.69 -4.05 -7.31
CA SER A 102 -12.41 -4.43 -6.71
C SER A 102 -12.57 -4.48 -5.20
N LEU A 103 -12.29 -5.65 -4.60
CA LEU A 103 -12.47 -5.91 -3.19
C LEU A 103 -11.13 -5.78 -2.46
N LYS A 104 -11.12 -5.01 -1.37
CA LYS A 104 -9.94 -4.74 -0.57
C LYS A 104 -10.20 -5.00 0.91
N LYS A 105 -9.20 -5.48 1.62
CA LYS A 105 -9.23 -5.59 3.09
C LYS A 105 -8.77 -4.26 3.70
N VAL A 106 -9.45 -3.80 4.75
CA VAL A 106 -9.05 -2.62 5.56
C VAL A 106 -7.69 -2.84 6.20
N GLY A 107 -6.88 -1.78 6.27
CA GLY A 107 -5.47 -1.86 6.69
C GLY A 107 -4.54 -2.54 5.67
N GLY A 108 -5.09 -3.10 4.59
CA GLY A 108 -4.35 -3.68 3.46
C GLY A 108 -4.39 -2.81 2.21
N GLY A 109 -4.71 -1.52 2.34
CA GLY A 109 -5.05 -0.55 1.29
C GLY A 109 -3.94 -0.26 0.28
N GLN A 110 -3.56 -1.28 -0.49
CA GLN A 110 -2.74 -1.15 -1.67
C GLN A 110 -3.66 -1.18 -2.89
N VAL A 111 -3.74 -0.06 -3.60
CA VAL A 111 -4.34 0.01 -4.93
C VAL A 111 -3.52 -0.82 -5.91
N MET A 112 -2.20 -0.86 -5.73
CA MET A 112 -1.31 -1.64 -6.58
C MET A 112 -0.10 -2.25 -5.87
N SER A 113 0.42 -3.31 -6.51
CA SER A 113 1.70 -3.95 -6.23
C SER A 113 2.24 -4.50 -7.56
N ALA A 114 2.90 -3.63 -8.32
CA ALA A 114 3.26 -3.84 -9.72
C ALA A 114 4.77 -4.07 -9.90
N ALA A 115 5.13 -4.99 -10.79
CA ALA A 115 6.50 -5.09 -11.30
C ALA A 115 6.77 -3.95 -12.30
N GLU A 116 8.00 -3.88 -12.83
CA GLU A 116 8.47 -2.80 -13.72
C GLU A 116 7.49 -2.53 -14.87
N GLY A 117 7.19 -3.54 -15.68
CA GLY A 117 6.36 -3.37 -16.88
C GLY A 117 4.95 -2.87 -16.61
N GLU A 118 4.32 -3.33 -15.53
CA GLU A 118 3.01 -2.85 -15.11
C GLU A 118 3.08 -1.42 -14.54
N SER A 119 4.17 -1.08 -13.84
CA SER A 119 4.38 0.27 -13.29
C SER A 119 4.55 1.30 -14.42
N ILE A 120 5.41 0.98 -15.40
CA ILE A 120 5.65 1.80 -16.60
C ILE A 120 4.37 1.94 -17.42
N ALA A 121 3.62 0.85 -17.64
CA ALA A 121 2.36 0.92 -18.38
C ALA A 121 1.32 1.82 -17.68
N THR A 122 1.28 1.81 -16.35
CA THR A 122 0.36 2.66 -15.57
C THR A 122 0.73 4.15 -15.69
N PHE A 123 2.02 4.51 -15.70
CA PHE A 123 2.45 5.89 -15.96
C PHE A 123 2.05 6.36 -17.36
N ASN A 124 2.27 5.54 -18.39
CA ASN A 124 1.88 5.90 -19.75
C ASN A 124 0.36 5.99 -19.93
N ALA A 125 -0.39 5.11 -19.26
CA ALA A 125 -1.85 5.19 -19.24
C ALA A 125 -2.34 6.48 -18.56
N ALA A 126 -1.69 6.91 -17.46
CA ALA A 126 -2.00 8.18 -16.80
C ALA A 126 -1.78 9.39 -17.73
N LEU A 127 -0.64 9.43 -18.43
CA LEU A 127 -0.39 10.46 -19.46
C LEU A 127 -1.45 10.41 -20.57
N ALA A 128 -1.82 9.22 -21.04
CA ALA A 128 -2.84 9.06 -22.06
C ALA A 128 -4.23 9.52 -21.60
N TRP A 129 -4.57 9.39 -20.32
CA TRP A 129 -5.78 9.98 -19.74
C TRP A 129 -5.74 11.52 -19.71
N MET A 130 -4.55 12.09 -19.47
CA MET A 130 -4.33 13.54 -19.50
C MET A 130 -4.29 14.13 -20.93
N GLY A 131 -4.26 13.29 -21.96
CA GLY A 131 -4.01 13.72 -23.34
C GLY A 131 -2.54 14.09 -23.61
N GLU A 132 -1.63 13.73 -22.71
CA GLU A 132 -0.19 13.98 -22.80
C GLU A 132 0.55 12.77 -23.38
N LYS A 133 1.64 13.04 -24.10
CA LYS A 133 2.51 11.98 -24.67
C LYS A 133 3.98 12.11 -24.29
N ASN A 134 4.45 13.34 -24.00
CA ASN A 134 5.87 13.65 -23.87
C ASN A 134 6.15 14.48 -22.59
N ASN A 135 5.91 13.89 -21.42
CA ASN A 135 6.24 14.51 -20.14
C ASN A 135 7.65 14.10 -19.69
N LYS A 136 8.60 15.05 -19.69
CA LYS A 136 10.02 14.78 -19.40
C LYS A 136 10.27 14.22 -18.00
N GLU A 137 9.52 14.68 -17.00
CA GLU A 137 9.67 14.20 -15.62
C GLU A 137 9.17 12.76 -15.48
N VAL A 138 8.05 12.42 -16.14
CA VAL A 138 7.55 11.04 -16.21
C VAL A 138 8.49 10.15 -17.02
N SER A 139 9.05 10.62 -18.14
CA SER A 139 10.05 9.86 -18.90
C SER A 139 11.28 9.55 -18.06
N LYS A 140 11.80 10.54 -17.31
CA LYS A 140 12.90 10.34 -16.37
C LYS A 140 12.55 9.29 -15.30
N MET A 141 11.37 9.39 -14.68
CA MET A 141 10.90 8.40 -13.71
C MET A 141 10.82 6.99 -14.32
N ILE A 142 10.32 6.87 -15.55
CA ILE A 142 10.30 5.59 -16.27
C ILE A 142 11.71 5.02 -16.46
N ASP A 143 12.68 5.86 -16.82
CA ASP A 143 14.08 5.41 -17.00
C ASP A 143 14.75 5.07 -15.66
N ASP A 144 14.42 5.80 -14.59
CA ASP A 144 14.86 5.49 -13.22
C ASP A 144 14.31 4.12 -12.79
N MET A 145 13.04 3.82 -13.07
CA MET A 145 12.44 2.50 -12.82
C MET A 145 13.13 1.40 -13.63
N LYS A 146 13.38 1.58 -14.93
CA LYS A 146 14.09 0.58 -15.76
C LYS A 146 15.48 0.25 -15.22
N ARG A 147 16.18 1.23 -14.63
CA ARG A 147 17.52 1.04 -14.04
C ARG A 147 17.45 0.44 -12.63
N GLY A 148 16.47 0.87 -11.84
CA GLY A 148 16.38 0.55 -10.43
C GLY A 148 15.58 -0.71 -10.10
N PHE A 149 14.66 -1.15 -10.98
CA PHE A 149 13.90 -2.38 -10.75
C PHE A 149 14.78 -3.59 -11.01
N LYS A 150 15.00 -4.36 -9.95
CA LYS A 150 15.77 -5.60 -10.03
C LYS A 150 15.04 -6.78 -9.42
N LYS A 151 15.37 -7.96 -9.95
CA LYS A 151 15.11 -9.26 -9.35
C LYS A 151 16.44 -9.79 -8.80
N VAL A 152 16.42 -10.26 -7.56
CA VAL A 152 17.56 -10.91 -6.94
C VAL A 152 17.30 -12.40 -6.97
N THR A 153 18.21 -13.17 -7.57
CA THR A 153 18.10 -14.63 -7.63
C THR A 153 18.38 -15.20 -6.24
N LEU A 154 17.40 -15.88 -5.66
CA LEU A 154 17.50 -16.52 -4.35
C LEU A 154 16.76 -17.84 -4.39
N ASP A 155 17.34 -18.91 -3.84
CA ASP A 155 16.70 -20.24 -3.80
C ASP A 155 15.58 -20.37 -2.74
N GLY A 156 15.38 -19.34 -1.92
CA GLY A 156 14.29 -19.26 -0.96
C GLY A 156 13.90 -17.83 -0.64
N SER A 157 13.23 -17.64 0.50
CA SER A 157 12.74 -16.33 0.90
C SER A 157 13.84 -15.43 1.49
N ILE A 158 13.67 -14.11 1.40
CA ILE A 158 14.54 -13.15 2.11
C ILE A 158 14.53 -13.44 3.62
N THR A 159 13.38 -13.85 4.16
CA THR A 159 13.23 -14.22 5.58
C THR A 159 14.15 -15.38 5.96
N ASP A 160 14.18 -16.44 5.15
CA ASP A 160 15.02 -17.62 5.38
C ASP A 160 16.50 -17.27 5.28
N LEU A 161 16.88 -16.44 4.30
CA LEU A 161 18.23 -15.91 4.14
C LEU A 161 18.70 -15.18 5.40
N LYS A 162 17.91 -14.18 5.86
CA LYS A 162 18.25 -13.36 7.03
C LYS A 162 18.23 -14.16 8.34
N ALA A 163 17.37 -15.18 8.44
CA ALA A 163 17.26 -16.04 9.62
C ALA A 163 18.25 -17.21 9.64
N LYS A 164 19.04 -17.40 8.58
CA LYS A 164 19.88 -18.59 8.34
C LYS A 164 19.08 -19.89 8.51
N LYS A 165 17.91 -19.95 7.87
CA LYS A 165 16.97 -21.08 7.89
C LYS A 165 16.66 -21.57 6.49
N GLY A 166 16.00 -22.73 6.38
CA GLY A 166 15.62 -23.31 5.09
C GLY A 166 16.83 -23.47 4.18
N PHE A 167 16.75 -22.92 2.96
CA PHE A 167 17.85 -22.96 1.99
C PHE A 167 19.15 -22.32 2.49
N ALA A 168 19.07 -21.37 3.42
CA ALA A 168 20.24 -20.66 3.95
C ALA A 168 20.87 -21.34 5.18
N ALA A 169 20.31 -22.45 5.66
CA ALA A 169 20.81 -23.15 6.86
C ALA A 169 22.25 -23.66 6.70
N THR A 170 22.58 -24.16 5.51
CA THR A 170 23.90 -24.70 5.15
C THR A 170 24.74 -23.73 4.31
N MET A 171 24.26 -22.50 4.10
CA MET A 171 24.95 -21.51 3.29
C MET A 171 26.18 -20.97 4.03
N ASP A 172 27.29 -20.88 3.29
CA ASP A 172 28.52 -20.22 3.75
C ASP A 172 28.25 -18.76 4.14
N ASP A 173 28.86 -18.32 5.25
CA ASP A 173 28.59 -17.01 5.83
C ASP A 173 29.00 -15.87 4.89
N LYS A 174 30.12 -15.98 4.16
CA LYS A 174 30.54 -14.93 3.21
C LYS A 174 29.56 -14.81 2.05
N LYS A 175 29.10 -15.94 1.50
CA LYS A 175 28.09 -15.95 0.43
C LYS A 175 26.76 -15.36 0.91
N ARG A 176 26.33 -15.71 2.12
CA ARG A 176 25.10 -15.16 2.72
C ARG A 176 25.20 -13.66 2.93
N ASP A 177 26.31 -13.19 3.50
CA ASP A 177 26.51 -11.78 3.80
C ASP A 177 26.60 -10.93 2.51
N ALA A 178 27.20 -11.47 1.44
CA ALA A 178 27.18 -10.85 0.12
C ALA A 178 25.75 -10.70 -0.44
N LEU A 179 24.89 -11.73 -0.32
CA LEU A 179 23.48 -11.65 -0.73
C LEU A 179 22.69 -10.64 0.11
N ILE A 180 22.94 -10.59 1.42
CA ILE A 180 22.33 -9.59 2.31
C ILE A 180 22.76 -8.17 1.91
N GLY A 181 24.05 -7.97 1.58
CA GLY A 181 24.56 -6.70 1.09
C GLY A 181 23.92 -6.26 -0.25
N GLN A 182 23.68 -7.20 -1.17
CA GLN A 182 22.96 -6.92 -2.40
C GLN A 182 21.51 -6.48 -2.13
N LEU A 183 20.82 -7.13 -1.18
CA LEU A 183 19.48 -6.73 -0.77
C LEU A 183 19.48 -5.33 -0.16
N ALA A 184 20.43 -5.01 0.73
CA ALA A 184 20.54 -3.69 1.35
C ALA A 184 20.81 -2.57 0.32
N THR A 185 21.72 -2.82 -0.62
CA THR A 185 21.99 -1.88 -1.73
C THR A 185 20.73 -1.63 -2.56
N GLN A 186 19.92 -2.68 -2.76
CA GLN A 186 18.69 -2.57 -3.51
C GLN A 186 17.57 -1.89 -2.70
N ASP A 187 17.54 -2.03 -1.37
CA ASP A 187 16.66 -1.26 -0.49
C ASP A 187 16.97 0.25 -0.58
N ASP A 188 18.25 0.66 -0.66
CA ASP A 188 18.62 2.08 -0.88
C ASP A 188 18.07 2.62 -2.21
N VAL A 189 18.12 1.80 -3.27
CA VAL A 189 17.50 2.13 -4.57
C VAL A 189 15.98 2.22 -4.45
N HIS A 190 15.35 1.35 -3.66
CA HIS A 190 13.92 1.41 -3.39
C HIS A 190 13.53 2.70 -2.67
N ASP A 191 14.28 3.10 -1.65
CA ASP A 191 14.06 4.34 -0.92
C ASP A 191 14.17 5.55 -1.86
N LYS A 192 15.20 5.57 -2.72
CA LYS A 192 15.37 6.67 -3.67
C LYS A 192 14.25 6.75 -4.70
N LEU A 193 13.88 5.61 -5.31
CA LEU A 193 12.74 5.57 -6.24
C LEU A 193 11.43 5.97 -5.54
N SER A 194 11.23 5.57 -4.29
CA SER A 194 10.05 5.96 -3.50
C SER A 194 10.00 7.48 -3.31
N GLU A 195 11.12 8.10 -2.93
CA GLU A 195 11.24 9.56 -2.78
C GLU A 195 10.94 10.28 -4.10
N ASP A 196 11.57 9.84 -5.19
CA ASP A 196 11.42 10.47 -6.51
C ASP A 196 9.97 10.32 -7.03
N MET A 197 9.33 9.17 -6.82
CA MET A 197 7.94 8.94 -7.20
C MET A 197 6.99 9.85 -6.43
N ASN A 198 7.13 9.92 -5.11
CA ASN A 198 6.26 10.80 -4.32
C ASN A 198 6.52 12.27 -4.66
N THR A 199 7.77 12.67 -4.94
CA THR A 199 8.08 14.03 -5.39
C THR A 199 7.36 14.35 -6.70
N LEU A 200 7.48 13.47 -7.70
CA LEU A 200 6.78 13.60 -8.97
C LEU A 200 5.26 13.72 -8.76
N PHE A 201 4.65 12.81 -8.01
CA PHE A 201 3.19 12.81 -7.82
C PHE A 201 2.69 13.99 -6.99
N ASN A 202 3.47 14.51 -6.04
CA ASN A 202 3.10 15.69 -5.28
C ASN A 202 3.20 16.97 -6.12
N ASN A 203 4.18 17.04 -7.03
CA ASN A 203 4.33 18.15 -7.97
C ASN A 203 3.30 18.10 -9.10
N HIS A 204 2.76 16.90 -9.41
CA HIS A 204 1.79 16.67 -10.47
C HIS A 204 0.53 15.94 -9.95
N PRO A 205 -0.38 16.62 -9.21
CA PRO A 205 -1.57 15.99 -8.64
C PRO A 205 -2.50 15.35 -9.67
N GLN A 206 -2.62 15.94 -10.87
CA GLN A 206 -3.42 15.37 -11.96
C GLN A 206 -2.83 14.05 -12.49
N LEU A 207 -1.50 13.95 -12.56
CA LEU A 207 -0.82 12.70 -12.87
C LEU A 207 -1.11 11.65 -11.79
N LYS A 208 -1.03 12.03 -10.50
CA LYS A 208 -1.34 11.15 -9.36
C LYS A 208 -2.77 10.62 -9.42
N TYR A 209 -3.72 11.49 -9.73
CA TYR A 209 -5.12 11.15 -9.92
C TYR A 209 -5.30 10.07 -11.00
N TRP A 210 -4.82 10.32 -12.23
CA TRP A 210 -5.03 9.40 -13.34
C TRP A 210 -4.24 8.11 -13.18
N PHE A 211 -3.07 8.18 -12.56
CA PHE A 211 -2.29 7.01 -12.20
C PHE A 211 -3.04 6.10 -11.23
N LEU A 212 -3.65 6.65 -10.17
CA LEU A 212 -4.42 5.86 -9.21
C LEU A 212 -5.75 5.40 -9.75
N TYR A 213 -6.41 6.21 -10.59
CA TYR A 213 -7.59 5.78 -11.33
C TYR A 213 -7.27 4.55 -12.18
N GLU A 214 -6.20 4.58 -12.98
CA GLU A 214 -5.80 3.43 -13.79
C GLU A 214 -5.38 2.23 -12.93
N ALA A 215 -4.60 2.47 -11.88
CA ALA A 215 -4.13 1.41 -10.99
C ALA A 215 -5.30 0.68 -10.30
N ALA A 216 -6.35 1.41 -9.96
CA ALA A 216 -7.57 0.88 -9.34
C ALA A 216 -8.50 0.18 -10.34
N THR A 217 -8.75 0.81 -11.49
CA THR A 217 -9.81 0.40 -12.41
C THR A 217 -9.33 -0.48 -13.55
N GLY A 218 -8.13 -0.22 -14.09
CA GLY A 218 -7.64 -0.85 -15.32
C GLY A 218 -8.32 -0.32 -16.59
N GLY A 219 -8.85 0.91 -16.57
CA GLY A 219 -9.62 1.46 -17.68
C GLY A 219 -8.88 1.50 -19.03
N LYS A 220 -7.60 1.91 -19.08
CA LYS A 220 -6.78 1.78 -20.31
C LYS A 220 -6.21 0.38 -20.48
N LYS A 221 -5.96 -0.34 -19.39
CA LYS A 221 -5.43 -1.69 -19.42
C LYS A 221 -6.32 -2.67 -20.18
N PHE A 222 -7.59 -2.72 -19.82
CA PHE A 222 -8.56 -3.67 -20.37
C PHE A 222 -9.60 -3.00 -21.27
N GLY A 223 -9.85 -1.71 -21.08
CA GLY A 223 -10.92 -0.98 -21.75
C GLY A 223 -12.16 -0.84 -20.85
N PRO A 224 -12.98 0.21 -21.06
CA PRO A 224 -14.10 0.53 -20.17
C PRO A 224 -15.18 -0.56 -20.14
N ASP A 225 -15.30 -1.37 -21.19
CA ASP A 225 -16.36 -2.38 -21.32
C ASP A 225 -15.92 -3.81 -20.96
N ASP A 226 -14.63 -4.05 -20.70
CA ASP A 226 -14.12 -5.37 -20.33
C ASP A 226 -14.49 -5.70 -18.87
N THR A 227 -14.98 -6.91 -18.61
CA THR A 227 -15.34 -7.36 -17.25
C THR A 227 -14.16 -7.28 -16.27
N ALA A 228 -12.92 -7.29 -16.75
CA ALA A 228 -11.71 -7.12 -15.96
C ALA A 228 -11.48 -5.71 -15.42
N THR A 229 -12.17 -4.69 -15.96
CA THR A 229 -12.13 -3.31 -15.46
C THR A 229 -13.06 -3.15 -14.26
N ALA A 230 -12.59 -2.52 -13.18
CA ALA A 230 -13.41 -2.26 -12.00
C ALA A 230 -14.00 -0.84 -12.00
N ASP A 231 -15.24 -0.71 -11.54
CA ASP A 231 -15.95 0.57 -11.36
C ASP A 231 -15.95 1.03 -9.91
N PHE A 232 -15.94 0.09 -8.97
CA PHE A 232 -16.02 0.35 -7.54
C PHE A 232 -14.84 -0.23 -6.78
N ILE A 233 -14.36 0.48 -5.76
CA ILE A 233 -13.47 -0.09 -4.73
C ILE A 233 -14.27 -0.24 -3.46
N ILE A 234 -14.33 -1.46 -2.93
CA ILE A 234 -14.99 -1.76 -1.67
C ILE A 234 -13.96 -2.27 -0.67
N GLU A 235 -13.86 -1.59 0.47
CA GLU A 235 -12.99 -1.98 1.58
C GLU A 235 -13.81 -2.65 2.68
N PHE A 236 -13.51 -3.91 2.99
CA PHE A 236 -14.13 -4.65 4.08
C PHE A 236 -13.15 -4.82 5.26
N ASP A 237 -13.68 -4.74 6.46
CA ASP A 237 -12.96 -4.95 7.71
C ASP A 237 -13.36 -6.30 8.31
N PRO A 238 -12.52 -7.34 8.17
CA PRO A 238 -12.83 -8.65 8.72
C PRO A 238 -12.46 -8.73 10.20
N SER A 239 -13.43 -9.05 11.04
CA SER A 239 -13.22 -9.38 12.45
C SER A 239 -13.37 -10.88 12.69
N LYS A 240 -12.45 -11.46 13.47
CA LYS A 240 -12.54 -12.86 13.94
C LYS A 240 -13.76 -13.11 14.83
N THR A 241 -14.33 -12.07 15.43
CA THR A 241 -15.46 -12.16 16.37
C THR A 241 -16.81 -11.81 15.74
N GLY A 242 -16.92 -11.79 14.40
CA GLY A 242 -18.22 -11.65 13.73
C GLY A 242 -18.79 -10.23 13.70
N SER A 243 -17.95 -9.19 13.80
CA SER A 243 -18.38 -7.79 13.59
C SER A 243 -17.81 -7.22 12.29
N SER A 244 -17.77 -8.05 11.24
CA SER A 244 -17.13 -7.64 9.98
C SER A 244 -18.02 -6.65 9.24
N THR A 245 -17.44 -5.60 8.68
CA THR A 245 -18.20 -4.48 8.08
C THR A 245 -17.62 -4.03 6.76
N ILE A 246 -18.40 -3.29 5.98
CA ILE A 246 -17.90 -2.50 4.85
C ILE A 246 -17.53 -1.12 5.38
N LYS A 247 -16.26 -0.73 5.23
CA LYS A 247 -15.74 0.56 5.72
C LYS A 247 -15.73 1.63 4.66
N LYS A 248 -15.47 1.28 3.41
CA LYS A 248 -15.45 2.23 2.28
C LYS A 248 -16.13 1.63 1.07
N TYR A 249 -16.87 2.47 0.39
CA TYR A 249 -17.48 2.22 -0.91
C TYR A 249 -17.14 3.41 -1.80
N LYS A 250 -16.23 3.23 -2.74
CA LYS A 250 -15.75 4.31 -3.63
C LYS A 250 -16.21 4.02 -5.05
N ASN A 251 -17.00 4.93 -5.62
CA ASN A 251 -17.34 4.91 -7.03
C ASN A 251 -16.23 5.61 -7.83
N MET A 252 -15.49 4.86 -8.65
CA MET A 252 -14.36 5.41 -9.42
C MET A 252 -14.80 6.29 -10.59
N GLY A 253 -16.08 6.27 -10.96
CA GLY A 253 -16.68 7.26 -11.86
C GLY A 253 -16.91 8.62 -11.21
N ASN A 254 -16.81 8.74 -9.87
CA ASN A 254 -16.92 10.00 -9.16
C ASN A 254 -15.52 10.61 -8.94
N PRO A 255 -15.18 11.75 -9.57
CA PRO A 255 -13.87 12.38 -9.41
C PRO A 255 -13.48 12.72 -7.98
N SER A 256 -14.45 13.04 -7.10
CA SER A 256 -14.18 13.33 -5.69
C SER A 256 -13.60 12.12 -4.94
N GLU A 257 -14.08 10.92 -5.24
CA GLU A 257 -13.59 9.68 -4.61
C GLU A 257 -12.18 9.33 -5.07
N VAL A 258 -11.88 9.56 -6.34
CA VAL A 258 -10.55 9.36 -6.92
C VAL A 258 -9.55 10.38 -6.37
N ASN A 259 -9.94 11.66 -6.25
CA ASN A 259 -9.14 12.69 -5.61
C ASN A 259 -8.85 12.35 -4.15
N LYS A 260 -9.86 11.90 -3.40
CA LYS A 260 -9.68 11.44 -2.01
C LYS A 260 -8.71 10.27 -1.93
N LEU A 261 -8.85 9.27 -2.80
CA LEU A 261 -7.90 8.17 -2.91
C LEU A 261 -6.48 8.66 -3.21
N ALA A 262 -6.32 9.65 -4.10
CA ALA A 262 -5.04 10.23 -4.43
C ALA A 262 -4.38 10.95 -3.26
N ASN A 263 -5.14 11.73 -2.51
CA ASN A 263 -4.65 12.43 -1.32
C ASN A 263 -4.29 11.46 -0.19
N GLU A 264 -5.07 10.38 -0.05
CA GLU A 264 -4.83 9.33 0.94
C GLU A 264 -3.72 8.34 0.53
N THR A 265 -3.02 8.51 -0.60
CA THR A 265 -2.06 7.50 -1.09
C THR A 265 -0.61 8.00 -1.12
N GLN A 266 0.30 7.17 -0.59
CA GLN A 266 1.74 7.26 -0.82
C GLN A 266 2.26 6.08 -1.62
N PHE A 267 3.34 6.30 -2.36
CA PHE A 267 3.99 5.29 -3.18
C PHE A 267 5.30 4.83 -2.54
N TYR A 268 5.64 3.56 -2.72
CA TYR A 268 6.93 3.06 -2.29
C TYR A 268 7.36 1.87 -3.15
N CYS A 269 8.66 1.70 -3.30
CA CYS A 269 9.27 0.49 -3.83
C CYS A 269 9.65 -0.40 -2.67
N ALA A 270 9.47 -1.71 -2.84
CA ALA A 270 9.98 -2.71 -1.91
C ALA A 270 10.09 -4.05 -2.62
N PHE A 271 10.83 -4.98 -2.03
CA PHE A 271 10.78 -6.36 -2.47
C PHE A 271 9.38 -6.94 -2.34
N LYS A 272 8.90 -7.55 -3.43
CA LYS A 272 7.81 -8.51 -3.40
C LYS A 272 8.38 -9.86 -3.01
N THR A 273 8.27 -10.18 -1.72
CA THR A 273 8.81 -11.40 -1.14
C THR A 273 7.88 -12.58 -1.43
N GLY A 274 8.22 -13.37 -2.44
CA GLY A 274 7.67 -14.71 -2.65
C GLY A 274 8.52 -15.79 -1.97
N LYS A 275 8.23 -17.07 -2.25
CA LYS A 275 9.06 -18.19 -1.79
C LYS A 275 10.46 -18.19 -2.43
N LYS A 276 10.64 -17.59 -3.61
CA LYS A 276 11.86 -17.59 -4.41
C LYS A 276 11.98 -16.28 -5.20
N ASP A 277 13.20 -15.88 -5.56
CA ASP A 277 13.51 -14.78 -6.50
C ASP A 277 12.75 -13.46 -6.26
N PRO A 278 12.98 -12.81 -5.10
CA PRO A 278 12.33 -11.53 -4.80
C PRO A 278 12.66 -10.49 -5.87
N TYR A 279 11.67 -9.65 -6.18
CA TYR A 279 11.81 -8.59 -7.17
C TYR A 279 11.24 -7.28 -6.66
N THR A 280 11.75 -6.19 -7.20
CA THR A 280 11.29 -4.83 -6.92
C THR A 280 9.86 -4.66 -7.42
N ALA A 281 8.98 -4.19 -6.53
CA ALA A 281 7.62 -3.83 -6.89
C ALA A 281 7.30 -2.40 -6.43
N MET A 282 6.65 -1.63 -7.30
CA MET A 282 5.97 -0.39 -6.93
C MET A 282 4.69 -0.74 -6.20
N ARG A 283 4.49 -0.13 -5.04
CA ARG A 283 3.37 -0.38 -4.16
C ARG A 283 2.79 0.94 -3.67
N THR A 284 1.54 0.87 -3.27
CA THR A 284 0.83 1.98 -2.63
C THR A 284 0.55 1.64 -1.19
N LYS A 285 0.51 2.64 -0.32
CA LYS A 285 -0.09 2.54 1.01
C LYS A 285 -1.04 3.71 1.23
N GLN A 286 -2.14 3.44 1.93
CA GLN A 286 -3.01 4.50 2.40
C GLN A 286 -2.38 5.17 3.63
N ILE A 287 -2.47 6.49 3.68
CA ILE A 287 -2.05 7.31 4.80
C ILE A 287 -3.28 7.97 5.43
N ALA A 288 -3.24 8.18 6.75
CA ALA A 288 -4.23 9.00 7.42
C ALA A 288 -4.07 10.45 6.92
N VAL A 289 -5.06 10.96 6.21
CA VAL A 289 -5.13 12.38 5.85
C VAL A 289 -5.77 13.09 7.03
N ASP A 290 -5.04 14.00 7.65
CA ASP A 290 -5.64 14.90 8.63
C ASP A 290 -6.62 15.82 7.89
N LYS A 291 -7.91 15.70 8.22
CA LYS A 291 -9.02 16.24 7.42
C LYS A 291 -9.10 17.78 7.44
N LYS A 292 -8.23 18.46 8.20
CA LYS A 292 -8.27 19.91 8.38
C LYS A 292 -7.63 20.72 7.25
N ASN A 293 -6.80 20.14 6.36
CA ASN A 293 -6.05 20.91 5.36
C ASN A 293 -6.15 20.34 3.93
N ILE A 294 -7.35 20.42 3.33
CA ILE A 294 -7.62 19.91 1.97
C ILE A 294 -6.95 20.72 0.84
N ASN A 295 -6.32 21.88 1.11
CA ASN A 295 -5.73 22.75 0.08
C ASN A 295 -4.27 23.17 0.32
N ALA A 296 -3.49 22.44 1.13
CA ALA A 296 -2.07 22.71 1.32
C ALA A 296 -1.24 21.57 0.76
N GLU A 297 -0.12 21.91 0.11
CA GLU A 297 0.98 20.98 -0.17
C GLU A 297 1.21 20.09 1.07
N TYR A 298 0.99 18.78 0.94
CA TYR A 298 0.97 17.87 2.09
C TYR A 298 2.33 17.86 2.80
N ILE A 299 2.33 18.32 4.05
CA ILE A 299 3.47 18.25 4.95
C ILE A 299 3.20 17.13 5.96
N PRO A 300 3.99 16.04 5.94
CA PRO A 300 3.81 14.95 6.89
C PRO A 300 4.17 15.41 8.31
N THR A 301 3.42 14.97 9.32
CA THR A 301 3.77 15.20 10.74
C THR A 301 5.02 14.43 11.14
N LEU A 302 5.68 14.85 12.22
CA LEU A 302 6.82 14.14 12.81
C LEU A 302 6.44 12.69 13.12
N ARG A 303 5.24 12.47 13.69
CA ARG A 303 4.70 11.12 13.93
C ARG A 303 4.63 10.29 12.66
N HIS A 304 4.09 10.87 11.58
CA HIS A 304 3.99 10.22 10.28
C HIS A 304 5.37 9.84 9.74
N LEU A 305 6.35 10.73 9.84
CA LEU A 305 7.72 10.46 9.38
C LEU A 305 8.39 9.34 10.18
N ILE A 306 8.18 9.30 11.50
CA ILE A 306 8.73 8.23 12.34
C ILE A 306 8.06 6.89 12.00
N ILE A 307 6.74 6.85 11.86
CA ILE A 307 6.00 5.63 11.44
C ILE A 307 6.45 5.19 10.05
N ASP A 308 6.48 6.10 9.09
CA ASP A 308 6.89 5.83 7.71
C ASP A 308 8.31 5.26 7.66
N HIS A 309 9.24 5.83 8.43
CA HIS A 309 10.62 5.34 8.49
C HIS A 309 10.75 3.98 9.20
N ILE A 310 9.91 3.71 10.20
CA ILE A 310 9.87 2.39 10.86
C ILE A 310 9.27 1.32 9.95
N GLU A 311 8.21 1.66 9.20
CA GLU A 311 7.50 0.76 8.30
C GLU A 311 8.27 0.47 7.01
N SER A 312 9.00 1.47 6.50
CA SER A 312 9.82 1.33 5.28
C SER A 312 11.05 0.46 5.52
N ASN A 313 11.48 0.30 6.78
CA ASN A 313 12.63 -0.51 7.14
C ASN A 313 12.21 -1.84 7.80
N GLU A 314 12.45 -2.95 7.08
CA GLU A 314 12.07 -4.29 7.53
C GLU A 314 12.75 -4.69 8.86
N SER A 315 13.91 -4.10 9.16
CA SER A 315 14.63 -4.30 10.42
C SER A 315 13.90 -3.67 11.60
N THR A 316 13.24 -2.53 11.42
CA THR A 316 12.52 -1.81 12.48
C THR A 316 11.05 -2.22 12.58
N ARG A 317 10.44 -2.64 11.47
CA ARG A 317 9.05 -3.11 11.38
C ARG A 317 8.72 -4.27 12.32
N ARG A 318 9.69 -5.15 12.62
CA ARG A 318 9.51 -6.29 13.55
C ARG A 318 9.41 -5.89 15.02
N PHE A 319 9.69 -4.63 15.36
CA PHE A 319 9.76 -4.17 16.76
C PHE A 319 8.56 -3.31 17.18
N LEU A 320 7.59 -3.11 16.29
CA LEU A 320 6.28 -2.55 16.63
C LEU A 320 5.25 -3.70 16.78
N PRO A 321 4.85 -4.08 18.02
CA PRO A 321 3.64 -4.86 18.24
C PRO A 321 2.39 -4.01 17.99
N GLU A 322 1.25 -4.63 17.69
CA GLU A 322 -0.04 -4.07 17.20
C GLU A 322 -0.69 -2.91 18.01
N ASN A 323 -0.02 -2.33 19.00
CA ASN A 323 -0.58 -1.37 19.97
C ASN A 323 0.12 0.02 19.93
N TYR A 324 0.75 0.41 18.82
CA TYR A 324 1.51 1.67 18.71
C TYR A 324 0.64 2.93 18.50
N GLU A 325 -0.68 2.76 18.35
CA GLU A 325 -1.63 3.86 18.14
C GLU A 325 -1.71 4.84 19.32
N GLN A 326 -1.32 4.42 20.54
CA GLN A 326 -1.40 5.22 21.77
C GLN A 326 -0.08 5.93 22.16
N LEU A 327 0.98 5.81 21.36
CA LEU A 327 2.28 6.41 21.68
C LEU A 327 2.45 7.78 20.99
N ASP A 328 2.97 8.76 21.74
CA ASP A 328 3.46 10.03 21.21
C ASP A 328 4.73 9.83 20.34
N GLU A 329 5.12 10.87 19.60
CA GLU A 329 6.22 10.86 18.64
C GLU A 329 7.53 10.36 19.25
N PHE A 330 7.87 10.86 20.44
CA PHE A 330 9.13 10.55 21.10
C PHE A 330 9.12 9.16 21.74
N ALA A 331 7.97 8.71 22.25
CA ALA A 331 7.77 7.36 22.74
C ALA A 331 7.85 6.34 21.59
N LEU A 332 7.30 6.67 20.41
CA LEU A 332 7.37 5.84 19.21
C LEU A 332 8.81 5.73 18.68
N LEU A 333 9.54 6.85 18.63
CA LEU A 333 10.96 6.90 18.28
C LEU A 333 11.82 6.09 19.26
N ASN A 334 11.62 6.30 20.56
CA ASN A 334 12.34 5.57 21.60
C ASN A 334 12.09 4.07 21.51
N ARG A 335 10.86 3.65 21.22
CA ARG A 335 10.52 2.25 21.05
C ARG A 335 11.17 1.64 19.82
N ALA A 336 11.25 2.37 18.70
CA ALA A 336 11.97 1.93 17.52
C ALA A 336 13.46 1.73 17.80
N ILE A 337 14.10 2.69 18.47
CA ILE A 337 15.51 2.62 18.89
C ILE A 337 15.73 1.44 19.85
N GLN A 338 14.83 1.23 20.82
CA GLN A 338 14.88 0.06 21.71
C GLN A 338 14.70 -1.26 20.96
N GLY A 339 13.86 -1.29 19.92
CA GLY A 339 13.71 -2.41 19.01
C GLY A 339 15.02 -2.77 18.31
N ILE A 340 15.67 -1.77 17.71
CA ILE A 340 16.99 -1.92 17.08
C ILE A 340 18.01 -2.49 18.08
N LYS A 341 18.04 -1.95 19.31
CA LYS A 341 18.91 -2.43 20.41
C LYS A 341 18.64 -3.88 20.79
N LYS A 342 17.37 -4.29 20.89
CA LYS A 342 16.97 -5.67 21.23
C LYS A 342 17.18 -6.67 20.09
N GLY A 343 17.14 -6.22 18.84
CA GLY A 343 17.45 -7.03 17.66
C GLY A 343 18.93 -7.42 17.57
N ALA A 344 19.82 -6.51 17.97
CA ALA A 344 21.27 -6.72 17.93
C ALA A 344 21.77 -7.75 18.95
N THR A 345 21.15 -7.84 20.14
CA THR A 345 21.53 -8.77 21.20
C THR A 345 21.22 -10.25 20.90
N ARG A 346 20.49 -10.56 19.82
CA ARG A 346 20.20 -11.95 19.38
C ARG A 346 21.26 -12.54 18.43
N LEU A 347 22.25 -11.76 18.00
CA LEU A 347 23.36 -12.22 17.15
C LEU A 347 24.56 -12.60 18.04
N LYS A 348 24.94 -13.88 18.04
CA LYS A 348 26.11 -14.41 18.77
C LYS A 348 27.42 -14.12 18.03
N THR A 349 27.87 -12.87 18.01
CA THR A 349 29.24 -12.50 17.61
C THR A 349 29.84 -11.50 18.61
N GLY A 350 31.17 -11.41 18.67
CA GLY A 350 31.94 -10.78 19.75
C GLY A 350 31.51 -9.35 20.14
N VAL A 351 31.71 -9.00 21.41
CA VAL A 351 31.22 -7.77 22.07
C VAL A 351 31.62 -6.47 21.35
N LYS A 352 32.78 -6.45 20.67
CA LYS A 352 33.31 -5.27 19.97
C LYS A 352 32.63 -5.01 18.62
N ASP A 353 32.40 -6.06 17.84
CA ASP A 353 31.68 -5.98 16.56
C ASP A 353 30.18 -5.72 16.77
N MET A 354 29.63 -6.19 17.90
CA MET A 354 28.24 -5.93 18.29
C MET A 354 27.99 -4.44 18.57
N TRP A 355 28.93 -3.77 19.26
CA TRP A 355 28.81 -2.35 19.58
C TRP A 355 28.88 -1.47 18.33
N LEU A 356 29.86 -1.71 17.44
CA LEU A 356 30.02 -0.98 16.19
C LEU A 356 28.79 -1.12 15.29
N ASN A 357 28.32 -2.36 15.10
CA ASN A 357 27.11 -2.63 14.30
C ASN A 357 25.83 -2.04 14.92
N LEU A 358 25.75 -1.90 16.25
CA LEU A 358 24.59 -1.29 16.90
C LEU A 358 24.60 0.23 16.72
N THR A 359 25.73 0.89 16.94
CA THR A 359 25.87 2.34 16.72
C THR A 359 25.62 2.70 15.26
N ASP A 360 26.12 1.92 14.32
CA ASP A 360 25.93 2.18 12.89
C ASP A 360 24.46 2.02 12.47
N ARG A 361 23.75 1.01 12.99
CA ARG A 361 22.32 0.82 12.69
C ARG A 361 21.44 1.92 13.28
N VAL A 362 21.71 2.34 14.51
CA VAL A 362 20.98 3.46 15.12
C VAL A 362 21.30 4.75 14.38
N LYS A 363 22.56 4.97 14.00
CA LYS A 363 22.99 6.15 13.24
C LYS A 363 22.32 6.19 11.86
N ILE A 364 22.35 5.11 11.09
CA ILE A 364 21.71 5.03 9.77
C ILE A 364 20.20 5.29 9.87
N PHE A 365 19.53 4.70 10.88
CA PHE A 365 18.11 4.96 11.13
C PHE A 365 17.85 6.44 11.49
N LEU A 366 18.63 7.02 12.38
CA LEU A 366 18.46 8.43 12.74
C LEU A 366 18.78 9.35 11.57
N GLU A 367 19.83 9.10 10.79
CA GLU A 367 20.19 9.86 9.59
C GLU A 367 19.08 9.81 8.54
N GLY A 368 18.51 8.64 8.29
CA GLY A 368 17.38 8.47 7.37
C GLY A 368 16.14 9.24 7.83
N LEU A 369 15.79 9.15 9.12
CA LEU A 369 14.70 9.92 9.70
C LEU A 369 14.96 11.43 9.65
N PHE A 370 16.15 11.89 10.03
CA PHE A 370 16.52 13.31 10.01
C PHE A 370 16.49 13.90 8.61
N LYS A 371 16.87 13.14 7.58
CA LYS A 371 16.71 13.57 6.17
C LYS A 371 15.23 13.84 5.84
N LYS A 372 14.33 12.93 6.22
CA LYS A 372 12.88 13.09 6.02
C LYS A 372 12.33 14.29 6.80
N VAL A 373 12.76 14.48 8.05
CA VAL A 373 12.40 15.63 8.88
C VAL A 373 12.90 16.93 8.24
N SER A 374 14.15 16.98 7.79
CA SER A 374 14.71 18.15 7.11
C SER A 374 13.91 18.51 5.87
N ALA A 375 13.56 17.51 5.04
CA ALA A 375 12.76 17.74 3.84
C ALA A 375 11.35 18.30 4.18
N ALA A 376 10.72 17.81 5.24
CA ALA A 376 9.44 18.35 5.72
C ALA A 376 9.58 19.79 6.25
N LEU A 377 10.63 20.07 7.04
CA LEU A 377 10.93 21.42 7.53
C LEU A 377 11.25 22.38 6.38
N ASP A 378 11.94 21.93 5.32
CA ASP A 378 12.21 22.75 4.14
C ASP A 378 10.95 23.07 3.33
N LYS A 379 9.94 22.19 3.35
CA LYS A 379 8.60 22.50 2.83
C LYS A 379 7.88 23.50 3.71
N ILE A 380 7.93 23.35 5.03
CA ILE A 380 7.34 24.31 5.99
C ILE A 380 7.93 25.71 5.79
N LYS A 381 9.26 25.82 5.60
CA LYS A 381 9.93 27.09 5.31
C LYS A 381 9.40 27.78 4.05
N ARG A 382 8.98 27.01 3.04
CA ARG A 382 8.43 27.55 1.78
C ARG A 382 7.00 28.07 1.91
N LEU A 383 6.30 27.74 3.00
CA LEU A 383 4.91 28.17 3.24
C LEU A 383 4.75 29.60 3.79
N ALA A 384 5.83 30.36 3.96
CA ALA A 384 5.82 31.77 4.37
C ALA A 384 4.88 32.04 5.57
N GLY A 385 3.81 32.85 5.41
CA GLY A 385 2.87 33.22 6.49
C GLY A 385 2.09 32.06 7.12
N LYS A 386 2.15 30.85 6.56
CA LYS A 386 1.56 29.62 7.12
C LYS A 386 2.60 28.72 7.80
N ALA A 387 3.87 29.09 7.78
CA ALA A 387 4.96 28.26 8.30
C ALA A 387 4.80 27.96 9.79
N LEU A 388 4.33 28.92 10.59
CA LEU A 388 4.13 28.70 12.03
C LEU A 388 3.02 27.69 12.33
N HIS A 389 1.89 27.77 11.61
CA HIS A 389 0.81 26.79 11.74
C HIS A 389 1.27 25.40 11.26
N ALA A 390 1.92 25.32 10.09
CA ALA A 390 2.45 24.07 9.57
C ALA A 390 3.54 23.47 10.48
N LEU A 391 4.30 24.30 11.19
CA LEU A 391 5.29 23.85 12.18
C LEU A 391 4.62 23.28 13.44
N LEU A 392 3.57 23.92 13.93
CA LEU A 392 2.80 23.43 15.07
C LEU A 392 2.11 22.10 14.74
N GLU A 393 1.47 22.02 13.58
CA GLU A 393 0.88 20.77 13.06
C GLU A 393 1.94 19.69 12.84
N PHE A 394 3.13 20.05 12.33
CA PHE A 394 4.24 19.11 12.15
C PHE A 394 4.62 18.40 13.45
N PHE A 395 4.64 19.12 14.58
CA PHE A 395 4.93 18.54 15.90
C PHE A 395 3.70 18.00 16.63
N GLY A 396 2.52 17.95 15.98
CA GLY A 396 1.30 17.40 16.57
C GLY A 396 0.57 18.34 17.53
N PHE A 397 0.86 19.64 17.51
CA PHE A 397 0.12 20.62 18.29
C PHE A 397 -1.15 21.05 17.56
N GLU A 398 -2.32 20.85 18.18
CA GLU A 398 -3.57 21.45 17.73
C GLU A 398 -3.69 22.88 18.29
N VAL A 399 -3.81 23.86 17.39
CA VAL A 399 -4.04 25.25 17.79
C VAL A 399 -5.53 25.46 18.02
N ASP A 400 -5.94 25.47 19.29
CA ASP A 400 -7.36 25.57 19.68
C ASP A 400 -7.85 27.04 19.69
N LYS A 401 -6.97 27.99 20.06
CA LYS A 401 -7.25 29.43 20.03
C LYS A 401 -5.94 30.23 19.90
N VAL A 402 -5.94 31.28 19.08
CA VAL A 402 -4.83 32.25 18.99
C VAL A 402 -5.31 33.56 19.60
N ASP A 403 -4.72 33.98 20.73
CA ASP A 403 -4.88 35.34 21.24
C ASP A 403 -3.75 36.21 20.67
N SER A 404 -4.11 37.27 19.94
CA SER A 404 -3.15 38.19 19.36
C SER A 404 -3.05 39.47 20.21
N SER A 405 -1.93 39.62 20.94
CA SER A 405 -1.46 40.93 21.42
C SER A 405 -0.09 41.22 20.82
N GLY A 406 -0.07 41.90 19.67
CA GLY A 406 1.13 42.22 18.91
C GLY A 406 0.82 42.61 17.47
N PRO A 407 1.76 43.26 16.75
CA PRO A 407 1.53 43.73 15.38
C PRO A 407 1.16 42.57 14.45
N ALA A 408 0.12 42.77 13.64
CA ALA A 408 -0.62 41.79 12.84
C ALA A 408 0.16 41.12 11.68
N LEU A 409 1.48 41.01 11.79
CA LEU A 409 2.37 40.49 10.76
C LEU A 409 2.48 38.95 10.76
N ILE A 410 2.05 38.27 11.82
CA ILE A 410 2.29 36.82 12.00
C ILE A 410 1.01 35.97 11.88
N PHE A 411 -0.16 36.55 12.11
CA PHE A 411 -1.44 35.83 12.05
C PHE A 411 -2.45 36.62 11.23
N HIS A 412 -2.61 36.28 9.95
CA HIS A 412 -3.75 36.76 9.19
C HIS A 412 -5.03 36.09 9.73
N LYS A 413 -6.03 36.91 10.08
CA LYS A 413 -7.41 36.44 10.32
C LYS A 413 -7.91 35.66 9.11
N MET A 414 -8.37 34.43 9.33
CA MET A 414 -9.07 33.65 8.32
C MET A 414 -10.46 34.24 8.06
N ALA A 415 -10.82 34.39 6.79
CA ALA A 415 -12.20 34.60 6.33
C ALA A 415 -12.76 33.27 5.86
#